data_AF-A0A7C6TUZ6-F1
#
_entry.id   AF-A0A7C6TUZ6-F1
#
_cell.length_a   1.000
_cell.length_b   1.000
_cell.length_c   1.000
_cell.angle_alpha   90.00
_cell.angle_beta   90.00
_cell.angle_gamma   90.00
#
_symmetry.space_group_name_H-M   'P 1'
#
loop_
_entity.id
_entity.type
_entity.pdbx_description
1 polymer ?
#
loop_
_entity_poly.entity_id
_entity_poly.type
_entity_poly.pdbx_seq_one_letter_code
_entity_poly.pdbx_strand_id
1 'polypeptide(L)'
;MSLISIAIAWTLGIILAYQIGLDASLWGWLILAIVPGLFYARRRGQGTAIVWLMVAAMAGGWRYVAARPTIDATHLAHYNDQGRVLVEGYISAEPVVRDRYTQIEVTARQLTCHSRVTAVGGRLVANVPHYPEPQYGDVVRLV
;
A
#
# COMPACT_ATOMS: atom_id res chain seq x y z
N MET A 1 -21.86 -14.11 20.89
CA MET A 1 -21.69 -13.99 19.42
C MET A 1 -20.20 -13.99 19.10
N SER A 2 -19.60 -15.18 18.93
CA SER A 2 -18.14 -15.36 18.78
C SER A 2 -17.57 -14.69 17.53
N LEU A 3 -18.34 -14.61 16.44
CA LEU A 3 -17.93 -13.98 15.19
C LEU A 3 -17.61 -12.49 15.37
N ILE A 4 -18.45 -11.77 16.12
CA ILE A 4 -18.28 -10.33 16.37
C ILE A 4 -16.98 -10.09 17.13
N SER A 5 -16.71 -10.88 18.17
CA SER A 5 -15.48 -10.75 18.96
C SER A 5 -14.23 -11.00 18.12
N ILE A 6 -14.26 -12.00 17.22
CA ILE A 6 -13.15 -12.30 16.31
C ILE A 6 -12.93 -11.15 15.32
N ALA A 7 -13.99 -10.61 14.73
CA ALA A 7 -13.90 -9.49 13.80
C ALA A 7 -13.34 -8.22 14.48
N ILE A 8 -13.76 -7.94 15.71
CA ILE A 8 -13.21 -6.84 16.51
C ILE A 8 -11.73 -7.07 16.79
N ALA A 9 -11.35 -8.26 17.24
CA ALA A 9 -9.96 -8.58 17.53
C ALA A 9 -9.06 -8.44 16.29
N TRP A 10 -9.50 -8.98 15.15
CA TRP A 10 -8.80 -8.83 13.87
C TRP A 10 -8.59 -7.36 13.48
N THR A 11 -9.65 -6.54 13.59
CA THR A 11 -9.60 -5.12 13.24
C THR A 11 -8.69 -4.34 14.19
N LEU A 12 -8.74 -4.63 15.50
CA LEU A 12 -7.81 -4.07 16.48
C LEU A 12 -6.36 -4.41 16.15
N GLY A 13 -6.10 -5.63 15.70
CA GLY A 13 -4.79 -6.06 15.20
C GLY A 13 -4.25 -5.20 14.07
N ILE A 14 -5.09 -4.89 13.08
CA ILE A 14 -4.74 -4.00 11.96
C ILE A 14 -4.43 -2.58 12.47
N ILE A 15 -5.29 -2.03 13.33
CA ILE A 15 -5.11 -0.67 13.89
C ILE A 15 -3.81 -0.58 14.69
N LEU A 16 -3.51 -1.57 15.52
CA LEU A 16 -2.26 -1.64 16.27
C LEU A 16 -1.05 -1.71 15.35
N ALA A 17 -1.11 -2.53 14.29
CA ALA A 17 -0.04 -2.60 13.30
C ALA A 17 0.20 -1.28 12.58
N TYR A 18 -0.86 -0.53 12.28
CA TYR A 18 -0.74 0.80 11.71
C TYR A 18 -0.06 1.80 12.66
N GLN A 19 -0.43 1.81 13.94
CA GLN A 19 0.09 2.80 14.89
C GLN A 19 1.53 2.54 15.34
N ILE A 20 1.90 1.28 15.55
CA ILE A 20 3.23 0.95 16.08
C ILE A 20 4.28 1.01 14.96
N GLY A 21 3.89 0.72 13.71
CA GLY A 21 4.80 0.78 12.56
C GLY A 21 5.95 -0.24 12.62
N LEU A 22 5.76 -1.37 13.31
CA LEU A 22 6.79 -2.40 13.46
C LEU A 22 7.11 -3.08 12.12
N ASP A 23 8.40 -3.40 11.94
CA ASP A 23 8.87 -4.23 10.84
C ASP A 23 8.23 -5.63 10.85
N ALA A 24 8.10 -6.24 9.68
CA ALA A 24 7.48 -7.56 9.49
C ALA A 24 8.14 -8.67 10.34
N SER A 25 9.45 -8.57 10.58
CA SER A 25 10.20 -9.52 11.40
C SER A 25 9.75 -9.53 12.88
N LEU A 26 9.43 -8.36 13.43
CA LEU A 26 8.94 -8.20 14.81
C LEU A 26 7.54 -8.78 14.98
N TRP A 27 6.67 -8.68 13.97
CA TRP A 27 5.37 -9.35 13.97
C TRP A 27 5.50 -10.88 14.04
N GLY A 28 6.52 -11.45 13.40
CA GLY A 28 6.79 -12.89 13.51
C GLY A 28 7.21 -13.34 14.90
N TRP A 29 8.04 -12.56 15.58
CA TRP A 29 8.39 -12.83 16.97
C TRP A 29 7.19 -12.73 17.90
N LEU A 30 6.31 -11.75 17.69
CA LEU A 30 5.08 -11.60 18.46
C LEU A 30 4.11 -12.77 18.27
N ILE A 31 3.97 -13.28 17.04
CA ILE A 31 3.18 -14.51 16.78
C ILE A 31 3.81 -15.71 17.48
N LEU A 32 5.14 -15.86 17.41
CA LEU A 32 5.84 -16.98 18.05
C LEU A 32 5.67 -16.96 19.57
N ALA A 33 5.65 -15.77 20.18
CA ALA A 33 5.44 -15.58 21.62
C ALA A 33 4.02 -15.96 22.09
N ILE A 34 3.04 -16.11 21.20
CA ILE A 34 1.70 -16.58 21.54
C ILE A 34 1.66 -18.12 21.72
N VAL A 35 2.61 -18.86 21.11
CA VAL A 35 2.64 -20.34 21.11
C VAL A 35 2.68 -20.93 22.54
N PRO A 36 3.50 -20.43 23.48
CA PRO A 36 3.49 -20.90 24.88
C PRO A 36 2.17 -20.64 25.59
N GLY A 37 1.55 -19.47 25.35
CA GLY A 37 0.23 -19.13 25.90
C GLY A 37 -0.88 -20.05 25.38
N LEU A 38 -0.78 -20.45 24.11
CA LEU A 38 -1.69 -21.39 23.46
C LEU A 38 -1.56 -22.81 24.05
N PHE A 39 -0.33 -23.24 24.32
CA PHE A 39 -0.04 -24.52 24.98
C PHE A 39 -0.53 -24.54 26.44
N TYR A 40 -0.32 -23.45 27.18
CA TYR A 40 -0.76 -23.31 28.57
C TYR A 40 -2.29 -23.28 28.69
N ALA A 41 -2.97 -22.49 27.85
CA ALA A 41 -4.44 -22.40 27.84
C ALA A 41 -5.11 -23.72 27.43
N ARG A 42 -4.51 -24.48 26.49
CA ARG A 42 -4.99 -25.83 26.14
C ARG A 42 -4.87 -26.82 27.29
N ARG A 43 -3.80 -26.74 28.09
CA ARG A 43 -3.60 -27.67 29.23
C ARG A 43 -4.55 -27.41 30.39
N ARG A 44 -4.95 -26.16 30.63
CA ARG A 44 -5.86 -25.81 31.75
C ARG A 44 -7.33 -25.68 31.35
N GLY A 45 -7.67 -25.74 30.05
CA GLY A 45 -9.04 -25.62 29.55
C GLY A 45 -9.68 -24.24 29.74
N GLN A 46 -9.02 -23.32 30.45
CA GLN A 46 -9.47 -21.96 30.72
C GLN A 46 -8.71 -20.96 29.84
N GLY A 47 -9.42 -19.97 29.28
CA GLY A 47 -8.81 -18.88 28.50
C GLY A 47 -8.57 -19.15 27.01
N THR A 48 -9.04 -20.27 26.46
CA THR A 48 -8.90 -20.60 25.02
C THR A 48 -9.51 -19.54 24.10
N ALA A 49 -10.64 -18.94 24.50
CA ALA A 49 -11.27 -17.85 23.76
C ALA A 49 -10.36 -16.61 23.66
N ILE A 50 -9.71 -16.21 24.76
CA ILE A 50 -8.80 -15.05 24.77
C ILE A 50 -7.59 -15.31 23.86
N VAL A 51 -7.05 -16.52 23.91
CA VAL A 51 -5.96 -16.93 23.02
C VAL A 51 -6.36 -16.86 21.55
N TRP A 52 -7.55 -17.34 21.19
CA TRP A 52 -8.06 -17.23 19.81
C TRP A 52 -8.26 -15.78 19.36
N LEU A 53 -8.72 -14.90 20.26
CA LEU A 53 -8.82 -13.47 19.95
C LEU A 53 -7.43 -12.83 19.74
N MET A 54 -6.43 -13.18 20.56
CA MET A 54 -5.06 -12.70 20.37
C MET A 54 -4.47 -13.19 19.04
N VAL A 55 -4.71 -14.45 18.68
CA VAL A 55 -4.29 -14.99 17.37
C VAL A 55 -4.96 -14.24 16.23
N ALA A 56 -6.28 -13.98 16.32
CA ALA A 56 -7.00 -13.22 15.31
C ALA A 56 -6.46 -11.79 15.16
N ALA A 57 -6.15 -11.10 16.28
CA ALA A 57 -5.54 -9.78 16.26
C ALA A 57 -4.14 -9.81 15.61
N MET A 58 -3.29 -10.75 16.01
CA MET A 58 -1.94 -10.84 15.49
C MET A 58 -1.91 -11.19 13.98
N ALA A 59 -2.83 -12.05 13.54
CA ALA A 59 -3.01 -12.38 12.13
C ALA A 59 -3.50 -11.17 11.31
N GLY A 60 -4.40 -10.36 11.87
CA GLY A 60 -4.83 -9.10 11.26
C GLY A 60 -3.68 -8.12 11.07
N GLY A 61 -2.86 -7.93 12.12
CA GLY A 61 -1.69 -7.06 12.08
C GLY A 61 -0.61 -7.56 11.10
N TRP A 62 -0.30 -8.86 11.11
CA TRP A 62 0.62 -9.45 10.13
C TRP A 62 0.13 -9.24 8.70
N ARG A 63 -1.15 -9.53 8.41
CA ARG A 63 -1.72 -9.32 7.07
C ARG A 63 -1.52 -7.89 6.61
N TYR A 64 -1.77 -6.93 7.50
CA TYR A 64 -1.60 -5.52 7.20
C TYR A 64 -0.16 -5.18 6.81
N VAL A 65 0.82 -5.67 7.56
CA VAL A 65 2.25 -5.44 7.26
C VAL A 65 2.67 -6.18 5.98
N ALA A 66 2.24 -7.42 5.79
CA ALA A 66 2.57 -8.21 4.61
C ALA A 66 1.96 -7.65 3.31
N ALA A 67 0.82 -6.96 3.41
CA ALA A 67 0.16 -6.34 2.27
C ALA A 67 0.64 -4.90 2.00
N ARG A 68 1.51 -4.32 2.84
CA ARG A 68 2.04 -2.98 2.61
C ARG A 68 3.04 -3.02 1.44
N PRO A 69 2.81 -2.24 0.37
CA PRO A 69 3.81 -2.08 -0.68
C PRO A 69 5.02 -1.33 -0.13
N THR A 70 6.22 -1.73 -0.55
CA THR A 70 7.46 -0.99 -0.30
C THR A 70 7.55 0.16 -1.31
N ILE A 71 7.19 1.36 -0.88
CA ILE A 71 7.28 2.59 -1.69
C ILE A 71 8.56 3.31 -1.30
N ASP A 72 9.52 3.35 -2.21
CA ASP A 72 10.82 4.02 -2.03
C ASP A 72 11.04 5.10 -3.12
N ALA A 73 12.19 5.77 -3.09
CA ALA A 73 12.51 6.84 -4.05
C ALA A 73 12.54 6.39 -5.53
N THR A 74 12.53 5.08 -5.81
CA THR A 74 12.41 4.52 -7.16
C THR A 74 10.96 4.31 -7.60
N HIS A 75 9.99 4.50 -6.70
CA HIS A 75 8.57 4.43 -7.00
C HIS A 75 7.98 5.83 -7.16
N LEU A 76 7.20 6.05 -8.22
CA LEU A 76 6.54 7.33 -8.46
C LEU A 76 5.67 7.77 -7.27
N ALA A 77 4.97 6.82 -6.64
CA ALA A 77 4.09 7.07 -5.50
C ALA A 77 4.80 7.66 -4.27
N HIS A 78 6.14 7.53 -4.18
CA HIS A 78 6.92 8.15 -3.12
C HIS A 78 6.87 9.68 -3.17
N TYR A 79 6.68 10.26 -4.36
CA TYR A 79 6.68 11.71 -4.58
C TYR A 79 5.27 12.32 -4.49
N ASN A 80 4.25 11.52 -4.16
CA ASN A 80 2.90 12.04 -3.93
C ASN A 80 2.91 13.03 -2.75
N ASP A 81 2.17 14.12 -2.88
CA ASP A 81 2.03 15.18 -1.87
C ASP A 81 3.33 15.91 -1.46
N GLN A 82 4.43 15.73 -2.22
CA GLN A 82 5.73 16.38 -1.98
C GLN A 82 5.97 17.64 -2.82
N GLY A 83 4.96 18.09 -3.58
CA GLY A 83 5.04 19.27 -4.45
C GLY A 83 5.01 18.92 -5.94
N ARG A 84 5.49 19.85 -6.78
CA ARG A 84 5.52 19.68 -8.23
C ARG A 84 6.79 18.97 -8.66
N VAL A 85 6.65 17.97 -9.51
CA VAL A 85 7.75 17.17 -10.05
C VAL A 85 7.53 16.98 -11.54
N LEU A 86 8.60 17.06 -12.31
CA LEU A 86 8.53 16.80 -13.75
C LEU A 86 8.60 15.29 -13.98
N VAL A 87 7.57 14.69 -14.55
CA VAL A 87 7.53 13.27 -14.88
C VAL A 87 7.65 13.07 -16.37
N GLU A 88 8.54 12.18 -16.79
CA GLU A 88 8.71 11.74 -18.17
C GLU A 88 8.39 10.26 -18.28
N GLY A 89 7.57 9.93 -19.28
CA GLY A 89 7.04 8.59 -19.47
C GLY A 89 6.37 8.43 -20.82
N TYR A 90 5.62 7.35 -20.96
CA TYR A 90 4.84 7.09 -22.17
C TYR A 90 3.40 6.77 -21.82
N ILE A 91 2.48 7.13 -22.72
CA ILE A 91 1.06 6.81 -22.59
C ILE A 91 0.90 5.28 -22.72
N SER A 92 0.41 4.65 -21.66
CA SER A 92 0.40 3.19 -21.52
C SER A 92 -0.99 2.57 -21.58
N ALA A 93 -2.02 3.38 -21.79
CA ALA A 93 -3.39 2.95 -22.08
C ALA A 93 -4.03 3.89 -23.10
N GLU A 94 -5.12 3.43 -23.72
CA GLU A 94 -5.90 4.25 -24.66
C GLU A 94 -6.41 5.52 -23.96
N PRO A 95 -6.13 6.72 -24.51
CA PRO A 95 -6.64 7.97 -23.96
C PRO A 95 -8.16 8.03 -23.92
N VAL A 96 -8.70 8.38 -22.76
CA VAL A 96 -10.16 8.46 -22.54
C VAL A 96 -10.61 9.90 -22.67
N VAL A 97 -11.24 10.23 -23.80
CA VAL A 97 -11.81 11.56 -24.05
C VAL A 97 -13.03 11.79 -23.13
N ARG A 98 -13.01 12.90 -22.39
CA ARG A 98 -14.14 13.40 -21.58
C ARG A 98 -14.65 14.72 -22.14
N ASP A 99 -15.63 15.33 -21.49
CA ASP A 99 -16.28 16.57 -21.97
C ASP A 99 -15.34 17.79 -22.01
N ARG A 100 -14.35 17.87 -21.11
CA ARG A 100 -13.47 19.06 -20.98
C ARG A 100 -11.97 18.75 -21.07
N TYR A 101 -11.61 17.48 -21.08
CA TYR A 101 -10.22 17.03 -21.02
C TYR A 101 -10.13 15.60 -21.57
N THR A 102 -8.93 15.19 -21.96
CA THR A 102 -8.61 13.80 -22.23
C THR A 102 -7.86 13.25 -21.03
N GLN A 103 -8.33 12.13 -20.47
CA GLN A 103 -7.66 11.43 -19.39
C GLN A 103 -6.65 10.46 -20.00
N ILE A 104 -5.39 10.56 -19.58
CA ILE A 104 -4.30 9.69 -20.05
C ILE A 104 -3.73 8.91 -18.87
N GLU A 105 -3.36 7.66 -19.11
CA GLU A 105 -2.56 6.85 -18.18
C GLU A 105 -1.12 6.83 -18.70
N VAL A 106 -0.18 7.22 -17.85
CA VAL A 106 1.23 7.35 -18.20
C VAL A 106 2.05 6.42 -17.33
N THR A 107 2.83 5.54 -17.95
CA THR A 107 3.87 4.79 -17.25
C THR A 107 5.10 5.68 -17.12
N ALA A 108 5.45 6.04 -15.88
CA ALA A 108 6.61 6.85 -15.60
C ALA A 108 7.90 6.06 -15.86
N ARG A 109 8.89 6.75 -16.41
CA ARG A 109 10.24 6.22 -16.64
C ARG A 109 11.28 7.02 -15.86
N GLN A 110 11.09 8.33 -15.80
CA GLN A 110 11.98 9.26 -15.12
C GLN A 110 11.18 10.34 -14.42
N LEU A 111 11.73 10.83 -13.32
CA LEU A 111 11.22 11.96 -12.58
C LEU A 111 12.37 12.94 -12.33
N THR A 112 12.10 14.23 -12.51
CA THR A 112 13.03 15.31 -12.20
C THR A 112 12.45 16.15 -11.07
N CYS A 113 13.19 16.21 -9.97
CA CYS A 113 12.83 16.97 -8.77
C CYS A 113 14.06 17.74 -8.28
N HIS A 114 13.94 19.05 -8.04
CA HIS A 114 15.06 19.92 -7.63
C HIS A 114 16.33 19.76 -8.49
N SER A 115 16.16 19.70 -9.82
CA SER A 115 17.25 19.47 -10.80
C SER A 115 17.96 18.11 -10.70
N ARG A 116 17.43 17.16 -9.92
CA ARG A 116 17.90 15.77 -9.88
C ARG A 116 16.96 14.88 -10.68
N VAL A 117 17.51 14.17 -11.65
CA VAL A 117 16.80 13.14 -12.43
C VAL A 117 16.94 11.80 -11.72
N THR A 118 15.83 11.09 -11.53
CA THR A 118 15.77 9.76 -10.91
C THR A 118 14.92 8.84 -11.79
N ALA A 119 15.42 7.63 -12.06
CA ALA A 119 14.61 6.62 -12.73
C ALA A 119 13.54 6.13 -11.76
N VAL A 120 12.29 6.19 -12.17
CA VAL A 120 11.16 5.77 -11.33
C VAL A 120 10.25 4.82 -12.09
N GLY A 121 9.68 3.86 -11.37
CA GLY A 121 8.62 2.98 -11.82
C GLY A 121 7.27 3.38 -11.23
N GLY A 122 6.22 3.18 -12.00
CA GLY A 122 4.84 3.42 -11.57
C GLY A 122 3.98 3.98 -12.70
N ARG A 123 2.70 4.15 -12.40
CA ARG A 123 1.75 4.77 -13.32
C ARG A 123 1.09 5.96 -12.66
N LEU A 124 0.78 6.96 -13.46
CA LEU A 124 -0.04 8.09 -13.06
C LEU A 124 -1.18 8.27 -14.04
N VAL A 125 -2.24 8.93 -13.58
CA VAL A 125 -3.35 9.37 -14.41
C VAL A 125 -3.30 10.89 -14.45
N ALA A 126 -3.31 11.45 -15.65
CA ALA A 126 -3.30 12.90 -15.87
C ALA A 126 -4.46 13.32 -16.74
N ASN A 127 -4.96 14.54 -16.51
CA ASN A 127 -5.97 15.17 -17.34
C ASN A 127 -5.27 16.21 -18.22
N VAL A 128 -5.31 16.02 -19.53
CA VAL A 128 -4.68 16.91 -20.51
C VAL A 128 -5.73 17.54 -21.43
N PRO A 129 -5.43 18.68 -22.08
CA PRO A 129 -6.29 19.22 -23.14
C PRO A 129 -6.49 18.20 -24.28
N HIS A 130 -7.56 18.37 -25.06
CA HIS A 130 -7.84 17.49 -26.20
C HIS A 130 -6.83 17.61 -27.33
N TYR A 131 -6.12 18.74 -27.42
CA TYR A 131 -5.22 19.03 -28.53
C TYR A 131 -3.82 19.42 -28.01
N PRO A 132 -2.75 18.87 -28.59
CA PRO A 132 -2.77 17.80 -29.60
C PRO A 132 -3.38 16.50 -29.05
N GLU A 133 -3.99 15.70 -29.92
CA GLU A 133 -4.64 14.45 -29.53
C GLU A 133 -3.58 13.48 -29.00
N PRO A 134 -3.62 13.11 -27.70
CA PRO A 134 -2.67 12.16 -27.16
C PRO A 134 -2.94 10.79 -27.77
N GLN A 135 -1.89 10.04 -28.10
CA GLN A 135 -2.00 8.68 -28.61
C GLN A 135 -1.27 7.68 -27.72
N TYR A 136 -1.75 6.44 -27.72
CA TYR A 136 -1.05 5.35 -27.06
C TYR A 136 0.39 5.23 -27.58
N GLY A 137 1.34 5.11 -26.65
CA GLY A 137 2.77 5.02 -26.97
C GLY A 137 3.49 6.38 -27.07
N ASP A 138 2.77 7.50 -27.05
CA ASP A 138 3.39 8.82 -27.08
C ASP A 138 4.26 9.05 -25.85
N VAL A 139 5.44 9.63 -26.08
CA VAL A 139 6.33 10.09 -25.01
C VAL A 139 5.85 11.45 -24.53
N VAL A 140 5.51 11.53 -23.25
CA VAL A 140 4.96 12.74 -22.64
C VAL A 140 5.79 13.19 -21.45
N ARG A 141 5.82 14.50 -21.26
CA ARG A 141 6.47 15.16 -20.15
C ARG A 141 5.45 16.04 -19.43
N LEU A 142 5.20 15.74 -18.17
CA LEU A 142 4.15 16.34 -17.34
C LEU A 142 4.76 17.00 -16.10
N VAL A 143 4.12 18.04 -15.56
CA VAL A 143 4.56 18.80 -14.35
C VAL A 143 3.46 18.82 -13.31
#